data_AF-A0A2R6C3Z6-F1
#
_entry.id   AF-A0A2R6C3Z6-F1
#
_cell.length_a   1.000
_cell.length_b   1.000
_cell.length_c   1.000
_cell.angle_alpha   90.00
_cell.angle_beta   90.00
_cell.angle_gamma   90.00
#
_symmetry.space_group_name_H-M   'P 1'
#
loop_
_entity.id
_entity.type
_entity.pdbx_description
1 polymer ?
#
loop_
_entity_poly.entity_id
_entity_poly.type
_entity_poly.pdbx_seq_one_letter_code
_entity_poly.pdbx_strand_id
1 'polypeptide(L)'
;MGVLLSQELVMAAQNDHLRTTDQKVFKIISESDTGVSFQALKRTLGLHQESLSRSLKRLMEMGLVSKQESGYITSDFQEKTGKEGFVVVDSALPNEINPNTLTNVLKGRWFKGLRWFGMSLDGTKLVWSTLDGKNKVSLKILGQELVIQADSTSKEAVFAAIKLAHSVFEKIADLLQTNVKNQLLQTVT
;
A
#
# COMPACT_ATOMS: atom_id res chain seq x y z
N MET A 1 -29.23 -4.23 -8.88
CA MET A 1 -28.87 -4.10 -10.31
C MET A 1 -27.42 -3.70 -10.58
N GLY A 2 -26.61 -3.26 -9.61
CA GLY A 2 -25.25 -2.74 -9.88
C GLY A 2 -24.11 -3.78 -10.00
N VAL A 3 -24.32 -5.06 -9.69
CA VAL A 3 -23.25 -6.09 -9.67
C VAL A 3 -23.04 -6.76 -11.05
N LEU A 4 -24.08 -6.79 -11.89
CA LEU A 4 -23.98 -7.38 -13.24
C LEU A 4 -23.20 -6.48 -14.22
N LEU A 5 -23.35 -5.17 -14.10
CA LEU A 5 -22.67 -4.20 -14.97
C LEU A 5 -21.14 -4.21 -14.80
N SER A 6 -20.62 -4.48 -13.60
CA SER A 6 -19.18 -4.58 -13.37
C SER A 6 -18.60 -5.88 -13.93
N GLN A 7 -19.32 -7.02 -13.83
CA GLN A 7 -18.87 -8.28 -14.42
C GLN A 7 -18.87 -8.25 -15.95
N GLU A 8 -19.86 -7.61 -16.60
CA GLU A 8 -19.84 -7.44 -18.05
C GLU A 8 -18.69 -6.55 -18.53
N LEU A 9 -18.38 -5.45 -17.82
CA LEU A 9 -17.22 -4.60 -18.12
C LEU A 9 -15.89 -5.32 -17.91
N VAL A 10 -15.78 -6.15 -16.87
CA VAL A 10 -14.59 -6.97 -16.59
C VAL A 10 -14.44 -8.10 -17.62
N MET A 11 -15.53 -8.72 -18.07
CA MET A 11 -15.50 -9.72 -19.15
C MET A 11 -15.21 -9.07 -20.51
N ALA A 12 -15.73 -7.88 -20.79
CA ALA A 12 -15.41 -7.12 -22.01
C ALA A 12 -13.95 -6.65 -22.05
N ALA A 13 -13.37 -6.32 -20.89
CA ALA A 13 -11.94 -6.01 -20.75
C ALA A 13 -11.04 -7.25 -20.98
N GLN A 14 -11.55 -8.46 -20.73
CA GLN A 14 -10.86 -9.73 -20.98
C GLN A 14 -11.01 -10.22 -22.42
N ASN A 15 -12.09 -9.85 -23.11
CA ASN A 15 -12.31 -10.11 -24.54
C ASN A 15 -11.55 -9.08 -25.41
N ASP A 16 -10.29 -9.37 -25.69
CA ASP A 16 -9.53 -8.96 -26.89
C ASP A 16 -9.23 -7.45 -27.14
N HIS A 17 -9.65 -6.51 -26.28
CA HIS A 17 -9.43 -5.07 -26.52
C HIS A 17 -8.32 -4.40 -25.66
N LEU A 18 -7.87 -5.05 -24.58
CA LEU A 18 -6.81 -4.52 -23.74
C LEU A 18 -5.43 -4.97 -24.22
N ARG A 19 -4.49 -4.03 -24.31
CA ARG A 19 -3.09 -4.38 -24.54
C ARG A 19 -2.58 -5.23 -23.37
N THR A 20 -1.63 -6.12 -23.62
CA THR A 20 -1.00 -6.96 -22.58
C THR A 20 -0.47 -6.12 -21.40
N THR A 21 0.00 -4.90 -21.65
CA THR A 21 0.40 -3.96 -20.60
C THR A 21 -0.77 -3.50 -19.72
N ASP A 22 -1.92 -3.21 -20.33
CA ASP A 22 -3.12 -2.72 -19.63
C ASP A 22 -3.70 -3.82 -18.74
N GLN A 23 -3.75 -5.05 -19.25
CA GLN A 23 -4.15 -6.22 -18.47
C GLN A 23 -3.25 -6.44 -17.25
N LYS A 24 -1.92 -6.33 -17.43
CA LYS A 24 -0.96 -6.45 -16.32
C LYS A 24 -1.12 -5.34 -15.29
N VAL A 25 -1.30 -4.09 -15.72
CA VAL A 25 -1.54 -2.95 -14.82
C VAL A 25 -2.84 -3.15 -14.04
N PHE A 26 -3.93 -3.45 -14.73
CA PHE A 26 -5.24 -3.68 -14.12
C PHE A 26 -5.20 -4.82 -13.11
N LYS A 27 -4.56 -5.94 -13.44
CA LYS A 27 -4.41 -7.09 -12.55
C LYS A 27 -3.74 -6.74 -11.22
N ILE A 28 -2.63 -5.99 -11.24
CA ILE A 28 -1.94 -5.59 -10.00
C ILE A 28 -2.82 -4.68 -9.13
N ILE A 29 -3.62 -3.81 -9.74
CA ILE A 29 -4.53 -2.92 -9.01
C ILE A 29 -5.72 -3.72 -8.45
N SER A 30 -6.30 -4.65 -9.22
CA SER A 30 -7.49 -5.42 -8.81
C SER A 30 -7.20 -6.47 -7.74
N GLU A 31 -5.99 -7.01 -7.70
CA GLU A 31 -5.50 -7.93 -6.67
C GLU A 31 -5.05 -7.21 -5.38
N SER A 32 -4.90 -5.88 -5.42
CA SER A 32 -4.51 -5.09 -4.26
C SER A 32 -5.73 -4.79 -3.36
N ASP A 33 -5.52 -4.88 -2.06
CA ASP A 33 -6.44 -4.42 -1.01
C ASP A 33 -6.21 -2.94 -0.63
N THR A 34 -5.26 -2.28 -1.28
CA THR A 34 -4.89 -0.88 -1.08
C THR A 34 -4.80 -0.15 -2.40
N GLY A 35 -4.93 1.19 -2.37
CA GLY A 35 -4.56 2.03 -3.50
C GLY A 35 -3.08 1.85 -3.83
N VAL A 36 -2.77 1.56 -5.09
CA VAL A 36 -1.40 1.27 -5.54
C VAL A 36 -0.77 2.53 -6.10
N SER A 37 0.43 2.90 -5.63
CA SER A 37 1.11 4.08 -6.15
C SER A 37 1.66 3.88 -7.57
N PHE A 38 1.84 4.98 -8.31
CA PHE A 38 2.47 4.95 -9.64
C PHE A 38 3.85 4.27 -9.61
N GLN A 39 4.66 4.62 -8.61
CA GLN A 39 6.02 4.09 -8.48
C GLN A 39 6.01 2.59 -8.17
N ALA A 40 5.03 2.12 -7.40
CA ALA A 40 4.85 0.69 -7.16
C ALA A 40 4.50 -0.05 -8.45
N LEU A 41 3.51 0.44 -9.22
CA LEU A 41 3.15 -0.17 -10.51
C LEU A 41 4.34 -0.20 -11.48
N LYS A 42 5.04 0.93 -11.62
CA LYS A 42 6.21 1.07 -12.50
C LYS A 42 7.26 0.01 -12.18
N ARG A 43 7.60 -0.12 -10.91
CA ARG A 43 8.63 -1.03 -10.42
C ARG A 43 8.21 -2.49 -10.53
N THR A 44 7.01 -2.82 -10.06
CA THR A 44 6.49 -4.19 -10.09
C THR A 44 6.38 -4.74 -11.51
N LEU A 45 6.04 -3.89 -12.47
CA LEU A 45 5.88 -4.29 -13.87
C LEU A 45 7.13 -4.08 -14.73
N GLY A 46 8.17 -3.45 -14.20
CA GLY A 46 9.38 -3.09 -14.95
C GLY A 46 9.11 -2.18 -16.15
N LEU A 47 8.08 -1.33 -16.10
CA LEU A 47 7.64 -0.52 -17.23
C LEU A 47 8.35 0.84 -17.27
N HIS A 48 8.58 1.34 -18.49
CA HIS A 48 8.92 2.75 -18.69
C HIS A 48 7.77 3.66 -18.23
N GLN A 49 8.09 4.83 -17.67
CA GLN A 49 7.09 5.73 -17.07
C GLN A 49 6.03 6.20 -18.07
N GLU A 50 6.40 6.42 -19.33
CA GLU A 50 5.45 6.82 -20.38
C GLU A 50 4.51 5.68 -20.77
N SER A 51 5.01 4.45 -20.80
CA SER A 51 4.20 3.27 -21.11
C SER A 51 3.17 3.03 -20.01
N LEU A 52 3.58 3.14 -18.75
CA LEU A 52 2.66 3.05 -17.61
C LEU A 52 1.64 4.20 -17.62
N SER A 53 2.07 5.44 -17.85
CA SER A 53 1.18 6.60 -17.89
C SER A 53 0.11 6.46 -18.96
N ARG A 54 0.48 6.00 -20.17
CA ARG A 54 -0.46 5.74 -21.25
C ARG A 54 -1.45 4.62 -20.92
N SER A 55 -0.96 3.55 -20.29
CA SER A 55 -1.80 2.42 -19.85
C SER A 55 -2.83 2.86 -18.82
N LEU A 56 -2.40 3.57 -17.77
CA LEU A 56 -3.28 4.09 -16.73
C LEU A 56 -4.29 5.09 -17.29
N LYS A 57 -3.89 5.98 -18.21
CA LYS A 57 -4.80 6.92 -18.86
C LYS A 57 -5.94 6.18 -19.57
N ARG A 58 -5.63 5.18 -20.40
CA ARG A 58 -6.64 4.35 -21.07
C ARG A 58 -7.57 3.65 -20.08
N LEU A 59 -7.00 3.01 -19.05
CA LEU A 59 -7.79 2.30 -18.03
C LEU A 59 -8.75 3.25 -17.28
N MET A 60 -8.33 4.50 -17.04
CA MET A 60 -9.20 5.54 -16.47
C MET A 60 -10.28 6.00 -17.45
N GLU A 61 -9.95 6.21 -18.73
CA GLU A 61 -10.93 6.57 -19.78
C GLU A 61 -11.99 5.48 -19.99
N MET A 62 -11.63 4.21 -19.82
CA MET A 62 -12.57 3.07 -19.84
C MET A 62 -13.37 2.91 -18.55
N GLY A 63 -13.12 3.74 -17.53
CA GLY A 63 -13.79 3.63 -16.23
C GLY A 63 -13.44 2.34 -15.48
N LEU A 64 -12.29 1.71 -15.75
CA LEU A 64 -11.84 0.50 -15.05
C LEU A 64 -10.98 0.81 -13.82
N VAL A 65 -10.27 1.93 -13.85
CA VAL A 65 -9.38 2.40 -12.79
C VAL A 65 -9.70 3.86 -12.48
N SER A 66 -9.56 4.27 -11.22
CA SER A 66 -9.56 5.67 -10.82
C SER A 66 -8.31 6.03 -10.03
N LYS A 67 -7.94 7.31 -10.05
CA LYS A 67 -6.83 7.85 -9.24
C LYS A 67 -7.41 8.55 -8.02
N GLN A 68 -7.06 8.05 -6.84
CA GLN A 68 -7.40 8.61 -5.54
C GLN A 68 -6.14 9.10 -4.81
N GLU A 69 -6.33 9.70 -3.64
CA GLU A 69 -5.22 10.09 -2.78
C GLU A 69 -4.37 8.89 -2.33
N SER A 70 -5.00 7.73 -2.11
CA SER A 70 -4.35 6.47 -1.73
C SER A 70 -3.57 5.82 -2.88
N GLY A 71 -3.80 6.23 -4.13
CA GLY A 71 -3.17 5.68 -5.33
C GLY A 71 -4.18 5.34 -6.41
N TYR A 72 -3.85 4.39 -7.27
CA TYR A 72 -4.76 3.85 -8.27
C TYR A 72 -5.57 2.69 -7.66
N ILE A 73 -6.88 2.72 -7.86
CA ILE A 73 -7.83 1.69 -7.44
C ILE A 73 -8.71 1.26 -8.62
N THR A 74 -9.30 0.07 -8.57
CA THR A 74 -10.31 -0.31 -9.57
C THR A 74 -11.63 0.42 -9.30
N SER A 75 -12.48 0.55 -10.31
CA SER A 75 -13.78 1.21 -10.15
C SER A 75 -14.77 0.40 -9.33
N ASP A 76 -14.61 -0.92 -9.31
CA ASP A 76 -15.35 -1.85 -8.46
C ASP A 76 -14.65 -2.10 -7.12
N PHE A 77 -13.68 -1.25 -6.73
CA PHE A 77 -12.91 -1.45 -5.51
C PHE A 77 -13.84 -1.60 -4.31
N GLN A 78 -13.88 -2.81 -3.79
CA GLN A 78 -14.37 -3.13 -2.47
C GLN A 78 -13.13 -3.30 -1.60
N GLU A 79 -13.17 -2.79 -0.38
CA GLU A 79 -12.11 -3.07 0.59
C GLU A 79 -12.09 -4.58 0.84
N LYS A 80 -11.18 -5.26 0.16
CA LYS A 80 -10.98 -6.69 0.33
C LYS A 80 -10.17 -6.88 1.60
N THR A 81 -10.51 -7.89 2.39
CA THR A 81 -9.52 -8.48 3.29
C THR A 81 -8.45 -9.11 2.41
N GLY A 82 -7.39 -8.33 2.13
CA GLY A 82 -6.22 -8.83 1.42
C GLY A 82 -5.65 -10.05 2.13
N LYS A 83 -4.84 -10.84 1.44
CA LYS A 83 -4.14 -11.95 2.08
C LYS A 83 -3.31 -11.40 3.24
N GLU A 84 -3.75 -11.67 4.46
CA GLU A 84 -3.08 -11.17 5.65
C GLU A 84 -1.74 -11.89 5.78
N GLY A 85 -0.67 -11.09 5.89
CA GLY A 85 0.63 -11.60 6.29
C GLY A 85 0.59 -12.07 7.74
N PHE A 86 1.67 -12.70 8.19
CA PHE A 86 1.78 -13.06 9.60
C PHE A 86 2.14 -11.82 10.43
N VAL A 87 1.58 -11.73 11.64
CA VAL A 87 1.87 -10.65 12.58
C VAL A 87 3.29 -10.79 13.09
N VAL A 88 4.07 -9.71 13.00
CA VAL A 88 5.44 -9.62 13.52
C VAL A 88 5.50 -8.72 14.75
N VAL A 89 4.75 -7.62 14.74
CA VAL A 89 4.65 -6.70 15.86
C VAL A 89 3.19 -6.37 16.10
N ASP A 90 2.80 -6.45 17.36
CA ASP A 90 1.52 -5.98 17.89
C ASP A 90 1.84 -5.05 19.07
N SER A 91 1.38 -3.81 19.01
CA SER A 91 1.77 -2.76 19.96
C SER A 91 0.73 -1.66 20.08
N ALA A 92 0.88 -0.81 21.10
CA ALA A 92 0.05 0.36 21.32
C ALA A 92 0.83 1.65 21.05
N LEU A 93 0.14 2.62 20.48
CA LEU A 93 0.56 4.01 20.41
C LEU A 93 0.24 4.71 21.73
N PRO A 94 1.11 5.62 22.21
CA PRO A 94 0.75 6.53 23.29
C PRO A 94 -0.51 7.34 22.93
N ASN A 95 -1.28 7.73 23.94
CA ASN A 95 -2.56 8.44 23.75
C ASN A 95 -2.38 9.85 23.15
N GLU A 96 -1.19 10.43 23.32
CA GLU A 96 -0.82 11.75 22.82
C GLU A 96 -0.55 11.75 21.31
N ILE A 97 -0.39 10.57 20.71
CA ILE A 97 -0.05 10.42 19.31
C ILE A 97 -1.32 10.24 18.48
N ASN A 98 -1.58 11.21 17.60
CA ASN A 98 -2.66 11.10 16.64
C ASN A 98 -2.29 10.11 15.51
N PRO A 99 -3.04 9.00 15.33
CA PRO A 99 -2.78 8.01 14.28
C PRO A 99 -2.66 8.60 12.88
N ASN A 100 -3.55 9.54 12.53
CA ASN A 100 -3.57 10.17 11.21
C ASN A 100 -2.31 11.00 10.94
N THR A 101 -1.73 11.59 11.99
CA THR A 101 -0.46 12.31 11.84
C THR A 101 0.67 11.33 11.55
N LEU A 102 0.71 10.20 12.25
CA LEU A 102 1.71 9.15 12.01
C LEU A 102 1.59 8.56 10.60
N THR A 103 0.37 8.22 10.15
CA THR A 103 0.15 7.69 8.80
C THR A 103 0.59 8.69 7.73
N ASN A 104 0.26 9.97 7.89
CA ASN A 104 0.67 11.04 6.98
C ASN A 104 2.20 11.22 6.90
N VAL A 105 2.92 11.09 8.02
CA VAL A 105 4.39 11.19 8.03
C VAL A 105 5.04 10.01 7.30
N LEU A 106 4.46 8.82 7.44
CA LEU A 106 4.96 7.57 6.85
C LEU A 106 4.56 7.39 5.39
N LYS A 107 3.45 8.00 4.96
CA LYS A 107 2.94 7.94 3.59
C LYS A 107 4.02 8.34 2.59
N GLY A 108 4.20 7.52 1.55
CA GLY A 108 5.17 7.76 0.48
C GLY A 108 6.64 7.51 0.85
N ARG A 109 6.96 7.21 2.11
CA ARG A 109 8.34 7.06 2.58
C ARG A 109 8.95 5.72 2.19
N TRP A 110 10.27 5.71 2.02
CA TRP A 110 11.07 4.51 1.79
C TRP A 110 11.92 4.23 3.03
N PHE A 111 12.17 2.95 3.31
CA PHE A 111 12.90 2.53 4.51
C PHE A 111 13.83 1.37 4.21
N LYS A 112 15.14 1.55 4.34
CA LYS A 112 16.13 0.49 4.07
C LYS A 112 15.88 -0.17 2.69
N GLY A 113 15.46 -1.44 2.66
CA GLY A 113 15.09 -2.20 1.46
C GLY A 113 13.62 -2.11 1.01
N LEU A 114 12.77 -1.44 1.79
CA LEU A 114 11.35 -1.27 1.52
C LEU A 114 11.09 0.01 0.70
N ARG A 115 10.21 -0.11 -0.29
CA ARG A 115 9.73 0.98 -1.14
C ARG A 115 8.24 1.13 -0.96
N TRP A 116 7.78 2.38 -0.95
CA TRP A 116 6.36 2.69 -0.84
C TRP A 116 5.55 1.90 -1.88
N PHE A 117 4.54 1.18 -1.42
CA PHE A 117 3.64 0.44 -2.28
C PHE A 117 2.31 1.20 -2.43
N GLY A 118 1.63 1.44 -1.31
CA GLY A 118 0.25 1.91 -1.32
C GLY A 118 -0.35 2.12 0.07
N MET A 119 -1.60 2.56 0.11
CA MET A 119 -2.37 2.81 1.32
C MET A 119 -3.84 2.41 1.13
N SER A 120 -4.54 1.98 2.18
CA SER A 120 -6.00 1.77 2.15
C SER A 120 -6.74 3.10 1.94
N LEU A 121 -8.02 3.02 1.56
CA LEU A 121 -8.82 4.23 1.31
C LEU A 121 -9.05 5.06 2.58
N ASP A 122 -9.25 4.39 3.72
CA ASP A 122 -9.43 5.00 5.03
C ASP A 122 -8.10 5.50 5.64
N GLY A 123 -6.97 5.22 5.00
CA GLY A 123 -5.64 5.60 5.47
C GLY A 123 -5.10 4.78 6.63
N THR A 124 -5.81 3.76 7.11
CA THR A 124 -5.42 2.98 8.29
C THR A 124 -4.34 1.94 7.99
N LYS A 125 -4.22 1.50 6.74
CA LYS A 125 -3.23 0.51 6.30
C LYS A 125 -2.23 1.13 5.33
N LEU A 126 -0.95 1.04 5.66
CA LEU A 126 0.18 1.42 4.81
C LEU A 126 0.95 0.18 4.37
N VAL A 127 1.38 0.14 3.11
CA VAL A 127 2.08 -1.02 2.55
C VAL A 127 3.38 -0.59 1.89
N TRP A 128 4.42 -1.38 2.13
CA TRP A 128 5.69 -1.31 1.44
C TRP A 128 6.05 -2.67 0.86
N SER A 129 6.89 -2.68 -0.18
CA SER A 129 7.45 -3.92 -0.72
C SER A 129 8.94 -3.77 -1.01
N THR A 130 9.64 -4.90 -1.06
CA THR A 130 11.01 -4.95 -1.58
C THR A 130 11.06 -4.65 -3.07
N LEU A 131 12.24 -4.30 -3.58
CA LEU A 131 12.46 -3.98 -4.99
C LEU A 131 12.09 -5.15 -5.90
N ASP A 132 12.49 -6.36 -5.50
CA ASP A 132 12.20 -7.64 -6.18
C ASP A 132 10.76 -8.14 -5.98
N GLY A 133 9.95 -7.45 -5.18
CA GLY A 133 8.56 -7.79 -4.91
C GLY A 133 8.34 -9.04 -4.05
N LYS A 134 9.40 -9.70 -3.58
CA LYS A 134 9.31 -10.96 -2.82
C LYS A 134 8.75 -10.79 -1.42
N ASN A 135 8.96 -9.64 -0.81
CA ASN A 135 8.48 -9.34 0.53
C ASN A 135 7.61 -8.09 0.53
N LYS A 136 6.51 -8.15 1.28
CA LYS A 136 5.67 -7.00 1.61
C LYS A 136 5.61 -6.85 3.12
N VAL A 137 5.54 -5.61 3.57
CA VAL A 137 5.31 -5.26 4.97
C VAL A 137 4.15 -4.29 5.01
N SER A 138 3.18 -4.53 5.88
CA SER A 138 2.06 -3.63 6.11
C SER A 138 2.00 -3.18 7.55
N LEU A 139 1.72 -1.90 7.75
CA LEU A 139 1.35 -1.31 9.03
C LEU A 139 -0.15 -1.04 9.00
N LYS A 140 -0.89 -1.54 9.98
CA LYS A 140 -2.29 -1.16 10.23
C LYS A 140 -2.35 -0.38 11.53
N ILE A 141 -3.03 0.75 11.54
CA ILE A 141 -3.27 1.57 12.73
C ILE A 141 -4.77 1.75 12.89
N LEU A 142 -5.33 1.21 13.98
CA LEU A 142 -6.76 1.32 14.30
C LEU A 142 -6.89 1.85 15.73
N GLY A 143 -7.41 3.06 15.87
CA GLY A 143 -7.33 3.77 17.15
C GLY A 143 -5.88 3.90 17.60
N GLN A 144 -5.58 3.50 18.83
CA GLN A 144 -4.21 3.50 19.37
C GLN A 144 -3.50 2.15 19.22
N GLU A 145 -4.06 1.21 18.48
CA GLU A 145 -3.39 -0.07 18.22
C GLU A 145 -2.64 0.00 16.89
N LEU A 146 -1.42 -0.52 16.87
CA LEU A 146 -0.62 -0.66 15.67
C LEU A 146 -0.20 -2.12 15.50
N VAL A 147 -0.41 -2.64 14.29
CA VAL A 147 -0.04 -4.00 13.92
C VAL A 147 0.85 -3.95 12.68
N ILE A 148 2.01 -4.59 12.76
CA ILE A 148 2.92 -4.76 11.61
C ILE A 148 2.89 -6.23 11.20
N GLN A 149 2.52 -6.45 9.95
CA GLN A 149 2.50 -7.76 9.32
C GLN A 149 3.55 -7.84 8.22
N ALA A 150 4.07 -9.04 8.01
CA ALA A 150 4.96 -9.35 6.90
C ALA A 150 4.36 -10.46 6.04
N ASP A 151 4.54 -10.34 4.72
CA ASP A 151 4.22 -11.37 3.75
C ASP A 151 5.45 -11.65 2.88
N SER A 152 5.62 -12.92 2.51
CA SER A 152 6.75 -13.41 1.73
C SER A 152 6.27 -14.43 0.71
N THR A 153 6.81 -14.34 -0.51
CA THR A 153 6.50 -15.28 -1.59
C THR A 153 7.19 -16.64 -1.41
N SER A 154 8.14 -16.78 -0.50
CA SER A 154 8.83 -18.06 -0.24
C SER A 154 9.19 -18.25 1.24
N LYS A 155 9.34 -19.51 1.66
CA LYS A 155 9.68 -19.85 3.05
C LYS A 155 11.07 -19.34 3.45
N GLU A 156 12.00 -19.35 2.51
CA GLU A 156 13.40 -18.92 2.70
C GLU A 156 13.50 -17.41 2.95
N ALA A 157 12.54 -16.63 2.45
CA ALA A 157 12.50 -15.18 2.60
C ALA A 157 11.74 -14.70 3.86
N VAL A 158 11.12 -15.60 4.63
CA VAL A 158 10.34 -15.25 5.85
C VAL A 158 11.18 -14.49 6.88
N PHE A 159 12.40 -14.95 7.18
CA PHE A 159 13.29 -14.24 8.12
C PHE A 159 13.67 -12.83 7.63
N ALA A 160 13.86 -12.67 6.33
CA ALA A 160 14.11 -11.36 5.74
C ALA A 160 12.88 -10.46 5.89
N ALA A 161 11.67 -10.99 5.67
CA ALA A 161 10.41 -10.28 5.85
C ALA A 161 10.21 -9.83 7.31
N ILE A 162 10.50 -10.69 8.30
CA ILE A 162 10.49 -10.36 9.74
C ILE A 162 11.46 -9.21 10.05
N LYS A 163 12.70 -9.28 9.55
CA LYS A 163 13.70 -8.24 9.76
C LYS A 163 13.26 -6.89 9.16
N LEU A 164 12.61 -6.92 8.00
CA LEU A 164 12.06 -5.72 7.37
C LEU A 164 10.88 -5.15 8.18
N ALA A 165 10.00 -5.98 8.73
CA ALA A 165 8.93 -5.54 9.62
C ALA A 165 9.46 -4.86 10.89
N HIS A 166 10.46 -5.45 11.56
CA HIS A 166 11.12 -4.78 12.69
C HIS A 166 11.76 -3.44 12.33
N SER A 167 12.28 -3.30 11.10
CA SER A 167 12.82 -2.00 10.66
C SER A 167 11.76 -0.92 10.47
N VAL A 168 10.52 -1.30 10.16
CA VAL A 168 9.38 -0.36 10.15
C VAL A 168 9.05 0.04 11.58
N PHE A 169 9.02 -0.91 12.52
CA PHE A 169 8.78 -0.62 13.94
C PHE A 169 9.84 0.31 14.53
N GLU A 170 11.12 0.03 14.29
CA GLU A 170 12.25 0.88 14.70
C GLU A 170 12.04 2.32 14.21
N LYS A 171 11.66 2.48 12.93
CA LYS A 171 11.40 3.80 12.37
C LYS A 171 10.23 4.51 13.03
N ILE A 172 9.15 3.79 13.36
CA ILE A 172 8.02 4.35 14.10
C ILE A 172 8.49 4.79 15.48
N ALA A 173 9.21 3.95 16.22
CA ALA A 173 9.73 4.28 17.54
C ALA A 173 10.59 5.56 17.52
N ASP A 174 11.48 5.72 16.54
CA ASP A 174 12.28 6.93 16.35
C ASP A 174 11.43 8.19 16.13
N LEU A 175 10.36 8.06 15.32
CA LEU A 175 9.43 9.16 15.07
C LEU A 175 8.65 9.54 16.34
N LEU A 176 8.23 8.54 17.12
CA LEU A 176 7.55 8.77 18.38
C LEU A 176 8.44 9.49 19.38
N GLN A 177 9.69 9.05 19.54
CA GLN A 177 10.66 9.72 20.43
C GLN A 177 10.89 11.18 20.03
N THR A 178 11.04 11.45 18.72
CA THR A 178 11.28 12.81 18.22
C THR A 178 10.07 13.71 18.47
N ASN A 179 8.85 13.20 18.24
CA ASN A 179 7.62 13.97 18.45
C ASN A 179 7.36 14.25 19.94
N VAL A 180 7.49 13.24 20.80
CA VAL A 180 7.35 13.42 22.25
C VAL A 180 8.36 14.43 22.77
N LYS A 181 9.62 14.36 22.32
CA LYS A 181 10.66 15.33 22.70
C LYS A 181 10.29 16.75 22.27
N ASN A 182 9.80 16.94 21.05
CA ASN A 182 9.40 18.27 20.56
C ASN A 182 8.20 18.84 21.32
N GLN A 183 7.24 18.00 21.72
CA GLN A 183 6.10 18.42 22.54
C GLN A 183 6.52 18.80 23.96
N LEU A 184 7.43 18.04 24.60
CA LEU A 184 7.97 18.36 25.92
C LEU A 184 8.82 19.64 25.93
N LEU A 185 9.43 20.01 24.80
CA LEU A 185 10.18 21.27 24.70
C LEU A 185 9.28 22.50 24.50
N GLN A 186 8.06 22.32 24.01
CA GLN A 186 7.08 23.41 23.81
C GLN A 186 6.28 23.77 25.08
N THR A 187 6.27 22.90 26.10
CA THR A 187 5.55 23.14 27.37
C THR A 187 6.40 23.84 28.44
N VAL A 188 7.67 24.17 28.15
CA VAL A 188 8.61 24.82 29.08
C VAL A 188 8.90 26.28 28.69
N THR A 189 8.07 26.91 27.84
CA THR A 189 8.16 28.35 27.49
C THR A 189 6.88 29.06 27.90
#